data_AF-A0A7S2HC21-F1
#
_entry.id   AF-A0A7S2HC21-F1
#
_cell.length_a   1.000
_cell.length_b   1.000
_cell.length_c   1.000
_cell.angle_alpha   90.00
_cell.angle_beta   90.00
_cell.angle_gamma   90.00
#
_symmetry.space_group_name_H-M   'P 1'
#
loop_
_entity.id
_entity.type
_entity.pdbx_description
1 polymer ?
#
loop_
_entity_poly.entity_id
_entity_poly.type
_entity_poly.pdbx_seq_one_letter_code
_entity_poly.pdbx_strand_id
1 'polypeptide(L)'
;MTTSTPPPTDVTRDTYVLGIHRWVAGSFGLLTVFGSDWLTTQLIPESDAELVLNKYLPYPSLVVYRSWGITILAIAALVHLALSFHPSERVVVCRCLSIMFAIETAVFAREAIDPTLGSSPGAVEFATLFTVLCGTYLWASLGKIPQQSTQSTPANSERTMLSMVIQLHSLLAFSSGLIALLQPQGLYDYPKNLLMLDADNLGKPSPPELFAIQCWGAFIVGIGMLCTQVPSFDVTSQKRFGTAMLFQFVSLTVLFWSEWPQLNLVYKWGGVPIFGSMSLLYMIALGLLPNQPPSSSAKKTQ
;
A
#
# COMPACT_ATOMS: atom_id res chain seq x y z
N MET A 1 32.32 29.67 30.52
CA MET A 1 31.06 29.62 29.74
C MET A 1 31.10 28.37 28.89
N THR A 2 30.52 27.28 29.37
CA THR A 2 30.38 26.03 28.63
C THR A 2 29.10 26.12 27.80
N THR A 3 29.24 26.29 26.49
CA THR A 3 28.16 26.13 25.52
C THR A 3 27.68 24.68 25.58
N SER A 4 26.63 24.42 26.36
CA SER A 4 25.88 23.18 26.27
C SER A 4 25.19 23.17 24.91
N THR A 5 25.70 22.36 23.99
CA THR A 5 24.93 21.90 22.84
C THR A 5 23.57 21.41 23.36
N PRO A 6 22.44 21.86 22.80
CA PRO A 6 21.15 21.29 23.17
C PRO A 6 21.21 19.79 22.90
N PRO A 7 20.62 18.95 23.79
CA PRO A 7 20.58 17.51 23.56
C PRO A 7 19.92 17.23 22.20
N PRO A 8 20.32 16.15 21.52
CA PRO A 8 19.78 15.80 20.22
C PRO A 8 18.25 15.77 20.31
N THR A 9 17.60 16.43 19.35
CA THR A 9 16.14 16.52 19.19
C THR A 9 15.50 15.18 19.51
N ASP A 10 14.61 15.16 20.50
CA ASP A 10 13.88 13.97 20.96
C ASP A 10 13.31 13.21 19.76
N VAL A 11 13.95 12.12 19.39
CA VAL A 11 13.45 11.22 18.34
C VAL A 11 12.20 10.56 18.90
N THR A 12 11.05 10.94 18.36
CA THR A 12 9.76 10.46 18.82
C THR A 12 9.55 8.99 18.45
N ARG A 13 8.73 8.26 19.23
CA ARG A 13 8.51 6.80 19.05
C ARG A 13 8.08 6.42 17.63
N ASP A 14 7.20 7.22 17.03
CA ASP A 14 6.76 7.11 15.64
C ASP A 14 7.93 7.22 14.66
N THR A 15 8.88 8.12 14.89
CA THR A 15 10.05 8.28 14.01
C THR A 15 10.91 7.02 14.00
N TYR A 16 11.12 6.38 15.17
CA TYR A 16 11.85 5.11 15.25
C TYR A 16 11.12 3.97 14.54
N VAL A 17 9.81 3.82 14.81
CA VAL A 17 9.00 2.74 14.22
C VAL A 17 8.94 2.87 12.70
N LEU A 18 8.65 4.06 12.17
CA LEU A 18 8.65 4.34 10.74
C LEU A 18 10.06 4.14 10.14
N GLY A 19 11.09 4.56 10.85
CA GLY A 19 12.49 4.44 10.42
C GLY A 19 12.99 3.00 10.28
N ILE A 20 12.55 2.09 11.16
CA ILE A 20 12.85 0.65 11.05
C ILE A 20 12.00 0.02 9.96
N HIS A 21 10.69 0.32 9.95
CA HIS A 21 9.75 -0.29 9.02
C HIS A 21 10.11 -0.02 7.56
N ARG A 22 10.55 1.20 7.20
CA ARG A 22 10.92 1.51 5.81
C ARG A 22 12.01 0.57 5.26
N TRP A 23 12.95 0.16 6.09
CA TRP A 23 14.03 -0.75 5.69
C TRP A 23 13.51 -2.17 5.53
N VAL A 24 12.79 -2.67 6.53
CA VAL A 24 12.23 -4.03 6.51
C VAL A 24 11.23 -4.20 5.36
N ALA A 25 10.27 -3.29 5.23
CA ALA A 25 9.28 -3.33 4.16
C ALA A 25 9.91 -3.06 2.79
N GLY A 26 10.90 -2.17 2.70
CA GLY A 26 11.64 -1.93 1.45
C GLY A 26 12.36 -3.18 0.96
N SER A 27 13.11 -3.84 1.83
CA SER A 27 13.82 -5.09 1.51
C SER A 27 12.86 -6.23 1.18
N PHE A 28 11.80 -6.41 1.96
CA PHE A 28 10.78 -7.44 1.70
C PHE A 28 10.05 -7.18 0.38
N GLY A 29 9.65 -5.95 0.10
CA GLY A 29 9.00 -5.57 -1.15
C GLY A 29 9.88 -5.82 -2.37
N LEU A 30 11.18 -5.47 -2.32
CA LEU A 30 12.13 -5.78 -3.40
C LEU A 30 12.29 -7.28 -3.61
N LEU A 31 12.38 -8.06 -2.52
CA LEU A 31 12.45 -9.51 -2.58
C LEU A 31 11.17 -10.10 -3.18
N THR A 32 9.99 -9.56 -2.88
CA THR A 32 8.73 -10.05 -3.44
C THR A 32 8.60 -9.72 -4.92
N VAL A 33 9.10 -8.57 -5.38
CA VAL A 33 9.04 -8.17 -6.79
C VAL A 33 10.07 -8.91 -7.65
N PHE A 34 11.33 -8.98 -7.19
CA PHE A 34 12.46 -9.47 -7.99
C PHE A 34 12.99 -10.83 -7.52
N GLY A 35 12.76 -11.18 -6.26
CA GLY A 35 13.29 -12.39 -5.65
C GLY A 35 12.65 -13.66 -6.16
N SER A 36 11.40 -13.63 -6.65
CA SER A 36 10.77 -14.81 -7.29
C SER A 36 11.62 -15.35 -8.44
N ASP A 37 12.20 -14.44 -9.23
CA ASP A 37 12.96 -14.76 -10.43
C ASP A 37 14.40 -15.11 -10.07
N TRP A 38 14.96 -14.42 -9.06
CA TRP A 38 16.29 -14.71 -8.55
C TRP A 38 16.37 -16.07 -7.84
N LEU A 39 15.40 -16.42 -6.99
CA LEU A 39 15.32 -17.72 -6.31
C LEU A 39 15.15 -18.87 -7.32
N THR A 40 14.38 -18.66 -8.39
CA THR A 40 14.14 -19.70 -9.40
C THR A 40 15.31 -19.87 -10.37
N THR A 41 15.98 -18.78 -10.78
CA THR A 41 17.13 -18.85 -11.70
C THR A 41 18.44 -19.32 -11.05
N GLN A 42 18.62 -19.16 -9.73
CA GLN A 42 19.86 -19.54 -9.04
C GLN A 42 19.80 -20.90 -8.34
N LEU A 43 18.63 -21.37 -7.92
CA LEU A 43 18.50 -22.59 -7.11
C LEU A 43 17.90 -23.78 -7.87
N ILE A 44 17.31 -23.54 -9.04
CA ILE A 44 16.61 -24.56 -9.82
C ILE A 44 17.19 -24.57 -11.23
N PRO A 45 17.64 -25.72 -11.75
CA PRO A 45 18.06 -25.84 -13.16
C PRO A 45 16.97 -25.30 -14.09
N GLU A 46 17.34 -24.59 -15.17
CA GLU A 46 16.38 -23.94 -16.10
C GLU A 46 15.27 -24.88 -16.60
N SER A 47 15.57 -26.18 -16.77
CA SER A 47 14.59 -27.20 -17.19
C SER A 47 13.47 -27.46 -16.17
N ASP A 48 13.74 -27.21 -14.89
CA ASP A 48 12.82 -27.47 -13.78
C ASP A 48 12.21 -26.18 -13.23
N ALA A 49 12.81 -25.02 -13.50
CA ALA A 49 12.34 -23.72 -13.00
C ALA A 49 10.93 -23.39 -13.51
N GLU A 50 10.65 -23.61 -14.80
CA GLU A 50 9.33 -23.40 -15.39
C GLU A 50 8.29 -24.40 -14.85
N LEU A 51 8.70 -25.65 -14.61
CA LEU A 51 7.84 -26.67 -14.01
C LEU A 51 7.50 -26.34 -12.55
N VAL A 52 8.47 -25.87 -11.77
CA VAL A 52 8.30 -25.48 -10.36
C VAL A 52 7.45 -24.22 -10.25
N LEU A 53 7.71 -23.19 -11.07
CA LEU A 53 6.87 -21.99 -11.10
C LEU A 53 5.43 -22.36 -11.44
N ASN A 54 5.19 -23.11 -12.52
CA ASN A 54 3.83 -23.48 -12.90
C ASN A 54 3.14 -24.40 -11.90
N LYS A 55 3.89 -25.23 -11.16
CA LYS A 55 3.33 -26.17 -10.18
C LYS A 55 3.03 -25.53 -8.82
N TYR A 56 3.87 -24.60 -8.35
CA TYR A 56 3.76 -24.03 -7.00
C TYR A 56 3.27 -22.57 -6.98
N LEU A 57 3.40 -21.83 -8.10
CA LEU A 57 2.98 -20.44 -8.26
C LEU A 57 2.48 -20.20 -9.70
N PRO A 58 1.29 -20.73 -10.07
CA PRO A 58 0.77 -20.59 -11.43
C PRO A 58 0.64 -19.11 -11.82
N TYR A 59 0.82 -18.81 -13.11
CA TYR A 59 1.05 -17.45 -13.62
C TYR A 59 0.08 -16.33 -13.17
N PRO A 60 -1.25 -16.51 -12.99
CA PRO A 60 -2.04 -15.43 -12.39
C PRO A 60 -1.67 -15.16 -10.93
N SER A 61 -1.26 -16.19 -10.17
CA SER A 61 -0.79 -16.05 -8.78
C SER A 61 0.57 -15.35 -8.68
N LEU A 62 1.47 -15.55 -9.66
CA LEU A 62 2.75 -14.85 -9.69
C LEU A 62 2.58 -13.34 -9.88
N VAL A 63 1.68 -12.91 -10.78
CA VAL A 63 1.38 -11.49 -10.98
C VAL A 63 0.77 -10.89 -9.72
N VAL A 64 -0.19 -11.58 -9.09
CA VAL A 64 -0.78 -11.13 -7.83
C VAL A 64 0.30 -11.00 -6.75
N TYR A 65 1.21 -11.97 -6.65
CA TYR A 65 2.33 -11.94 -5.71
C TYR A 65 3.27 -10.75 -5.96
N ARG A 66 3.69 -10.49 -7.20
CA ARG A 66 4.53 -9.32 -7.52
C ARG A 66 3.79 -7.99 -7.27
N SER A 67 2.48 -7.94 -7.53
CA SER A 67 1.65 -6.76 -7.25
C SER A 67 1.59 -6.44 -5.75
N TRP A 68 1.66 -7.47 -4.91
CA TRP A 68 1.78 -7.35 -3.46
C TRP A 68 3.11 -6.69 -3.07
N GLY A 69 4.21 -7.14 -3.67
CA GLY A 69 5.53 -6.53 -3.50
C GLY A 69 5.57 -5.05 -3.86
N ILE A 70 4.94 -4.65 -4.97
CA ILE A 70 4.80 -3.24 -5.36
C ILE A 70 4.03 -2.44 -4.31
N THR A 71 2.97 -3.00 -3.75
CA THR A 71 2.16 -2.34 -2.71
C THR A 71 2.96 -2.17 -1.41
N ILE A 72 3.74 -3.17 -1.03
CA ILE A 72 4.63 -3.10 0.13
C ILE A 72 5.73 -2.04 -0.09
N LEU A 73 6.30 -1.97 -1.28
CA LEU A 73 7.26 -0.91 -1.65
C LEU A 73 6.64 0.48 -1.60
N ALA A 74 5.38 0.63 -2.04
CA ALA A 74 4.66 1.88 -1.95
C ALA A 74 4.44 2.30 -0.49
N ILE A 75 4.12 1.35 0.40
CA ILE A 75 4.00 1.59 1.84
C ILE A 75 5.36 1.95 2.45
N ALA A 76 6.44 1.26 2.05
CA ALA A 76 7.79 1.59 2.50
C ALA A 76 8.21 3.01 2.07
N ALA A 77 7.90 3.39 0.83
CA ALA A 77 8.13 4.73 0.31
C ALA A 77 7.28 5.78 1.04
N LEU A 78 6.00 5.48 1.28
CA LEU A 78 5.10 6.33 2.06
C LEU A 78 5.63 6.53 3.49
N VAL A 79 6.05 5.46 4.16
CA VAL A 79 6.63 5.50 5.51
C VAL A 79 7.93 6.31 5.53
N HIS A 80 8.77 6.17 4.51
CA HIS A 80 9.97 6.99 4.35
C HIS A 80 9.61 8.47 4.23
N LEU A 81 8.64 8.82 3.39
CA LEU A 81 8.17 10.19 3.23
C LEU A 81 7.48 10.72 4.49
N ALA A 82 6.76 9.86 5.22
CA ALA A 82 6.06 10.21 6.45
C ALA A 82 7.00 10.70 7.55
N LEU A 83 8.28 10.31 7.55
CA LEU A 83 9.29 10.86 8.48
C LEU A 83 9.41 12.39 8.39
N SER A 84 9.04 12.96 7.24
CA SER A 84 9.06 14.40 7.00
C SER A 84 7.71 15.09 7.16
N PHE A 85 6.66 14.35 7.58
CA PHE A 85 5.32 14.88 7.87
C PHE A 85 5.31 15.54 9.25
N HIS A 86 4.28 16.36 9.52
CA HIS A 86 4.08 16.92 10.84
C HIS A 86 3.84 15.81 11.89
N PRO A 87 4.29 15.95 13.16
CA PRO A 87 4.11 14.91 14.17
C PRO A 87 2.66 14.41 14.33
N SER A 88 1.67 15.30 14.23
CA SER A 88 0.25 14.91 14.29
C SER A 88 -0.17 14.04 13.10
N GLU A 89 0.35 14.31 11.90
CA GLU A 89 0.09 13.55 10.67
C GLU A 89 0.77 12.17 10.74
N ARG A 90 1.98 12.10 11.29
CA ARG A 90 2.68 10.81 11.51
C ARG A 90 1.92 9.89 12.44
N VAL A 91 1.31 10.43 13.49
CA VAL A 91 0.43 9.65 14.37
C VAL A 91 -0.78 9.11 13.61
N VAL A 92 -1.38 9.89 12.72
CA VAL A 92 -2.48 9.44 11.86
C VAL A 92 -2.01 8.31 10.92
N VAL A 93 -0.86 8.47 10.27
CA VAL A 93 -0.26 7.41 9.43
C VAL A 93 -0.05 6.13 10.25
N CYS A 94 0.50 6.23 11.46
CA CYS A 94 0.69 5.08 12.35
C CYS A 94 -0.64 4.39 12.69
N ARG A 95 -1.71 5.15 12.96
CA ARG A 95 -3.04 4.58 13.23
C ARG A 95 -3.57 3.83 12.01
N CYS A 96 -3.52 4.43 10.83
CA CYS A 96 -3.99 3.77 9.61
C CYS A 96 -3.20 2.49 9.31
N LEU A 97 -1.87 2.51 9.47
CA LEU A 97 -1.04 1.32 9.32
C LEU A 97 -1.33 0.26 10.38
N SER A 98 -1.61 0.64 11.64
CA SER A 98 -2.00 -0.33 12.67
C SER A 98 -3.28 -1.08 12.29
N ILE A 99 -4.26 -0.39 11.72
CA ILE A 99 -5.53 -1.01 11.30
C ILE A 99 -5.30 -1.91 10.08
N MET A 100 -4.50 -1.47 9.11
CA MET A 100 -4.08 -2.31 7.99
C MET A 100 -3.48 -3.64 8.47
N PHE A 101 -2.50 -3.58 9.39
CA PHE A 101 -1.86 -4.79 9.91
C PHE A 101 -2.77 -5.61 10.83
N ALA A 102 -3.75 -5.01 11.49
CA ALA A 102 -4.78 -5.75 12.22
C ALA A 102 -5.67 -6.58 11.27
N ILE A 103 -6.05 -6.00 10.12
CA ILE A 103 -6.83 -6.72 9.10
C ILE A 103 -6.00 -7.85 8.51
N GLU A 104 -4.74 -7.59 8.13
CA GLU A 104 -3.80 -8.64 7.65
C GLU A 104 -3.66 -9.77 8.67
N THR A 105 -3.48 -9.42 9.95
CA THR A 105 -3.42 -10.41 11.04
C THR A 105 -4.66 -11.29 11.03
N ALA A 106 -5.85 -10.70 10.90
CA ALA A 106 -7.10 -11.46 10.88
C ALA A 106 -7.22 -12.37 9.66
N VAL A 107 -6.77 -11.92 8.47
CA VAL A 107 -6.75 -12.72 7.24
C VAL A 107 -5.84 -13.95 7.42
N PHE A 108 -4.60 -13.74 7.86
CA PHE A 108 -3.64 -14.84 8.06
C PHE A 108 -4.00 -15.75 9.24
N ALA A 109 -4.58 -15.21 10.31
CA ALA A 109 -5.04 -16.02 11.44
C ALA A 109 -6.21 -16.92 11.04
N ARG A 110 -7.12 -16.42 10.19
CA ARG A 110 -8.21 -17.24 9.63
C ARG A 110 -7.63 -18.38 8.79
N GLU A 111 -6.69 -18.10 7.90
CA GLU A 111 -6.03 -19.11 7.06
C GLU A 111 -5.33 -20.19 7.90
N ALA A 112 -4.70 -19.78 9.00
CA ALA A 112 -4.02 -20.71 9.90
C ALA A 112 -4.96 -21.68 10.64
N ILE A 113 -6.22 -21.28 10.88
CA ILE A 113 -7.18 -22.03 11.69
C ILE A 113 -8.18 -22.80 10.82
N ASP A 114 -8.44 -22.36 9.57
CA ASP A 114 -9.43 -22.98 8.70
C ASP A 114 -8.95 -24.35 8.19
N PRO A 115 -9.55 -25.46 8.65
CA PRO A 115 -9.13 -26.81 8.26
C PRO A 115 -9.47 -27.12 6.79
N THR A 116 -10.33 -26.32 6.14
CA THR A 116 -10.70 -26.49 4.73
C THR A 116 -9.71 -25.84 3.76
N LEU A 117 -8.90 -24.89 4.24
CA LEU A 117 -7.88 -24.19 3.45
C LEU A 117 -6.51 -24.89 3.52
N GLY A 118 -6.34 -25.82 4.47
CA GLY A 118 -5.09 -26.51 4.71
C GLY A 118 -4.14 -25.59 5.46
N SER A 119 -3.89 -25.86 6.75
CA SER A 119 -3.04 -25.02 7.58
C SER A 119 -1.63 -24.92 6.99
N SER A 120 -1.33 -23.82 6.29
CA SER A 120 0.03 -23.52 5.84
C SER A 120 0.85 -23.08 7.05
N PRO A 121 1.99 -23.73 7.38
CA PRO A 121 2.85 -23.32 8.49
C PRO A 121 3.23 -21.83 8.43
N GLY A 122 3.38 -21.28 7.22
CA GLY A 122 3.68 -19.87 7.00
C GLY A 122 2.55 -18.92 7.43
N ALA A 123 1.29 -19.37 7.49
CA ALA A 123 0.17 -18.50 7.85
C ALA A 123 0.26 -18.02 9.30
N VAL A 124 0.68 -18.89 10.23
CA VAL A 124 0.90 -18.53 11.64
C VAL A 124 2.06 -17.53 11.78
N GLU A 125 3.14 -17.75 11.02
CA GLU A 125 4.32 -16.86 11.03
C GLU A 125 3.96 -15.46 10.54
N PHE A 126 3.23 -15.36 9.42
CA PHE A 126 2.75 -14.07 8.90
C PHE A 126 1.72 -13.42 9.82
N ALA A 127 0.76 -14.17 10.38
CA ALA A 127 -0.17 -13.63 11.37
C ALA A 127 0.56 -13.03 12.58
N THR A 128 1.59 -13.72 13.06
CA THR A 128 2.44 -13.26 14.16
C THR A 128 3.21 -11.99 13.78
N LEU A 129 3.84 -11.98 12.60
CA LEU A 129 4.55 -10.81 12.07
C LEU A 129 3.63 -9.59 11.99
N PHE A 130 2.44 -9.73 11.42
CA PHE A 130 1.48 -8.64 11.30
C PHE A 130 0.91 -8.21 12.65
N THR A 131 0.75 -9.13 13.60
CA THR A 131 0.37 -8.79 14.98
C THR A 131 1.43 -7.90 15.63
N VAL A 132 2.71 -8.26 15.48
CA VAL A 132 3.83 -7.47 16.01
C VAL A 132 3.88 -6.10 15.35
N LEU A 133 3.70 -6.02 14.03
CA LEU A 133 3.63 -4.75 13.31
C LEU A 133 2.46 -3.90 13.79
N CYS A 134 1.25 -4.48 13.90
CA CYS A 134 0.06 -3.82 14.44
C CYS A 134 0.33 -3.24 15.84
N GLY A 135 0.86 -4.05 16.76
CA GLY A 135 1.21 -3.60 18.11
C GLY A 135 2.25 -2.49 18.13
N THR A 136 3.24 -2.57 17.25
CA THR A 136 4.32 -1.57 17.14
C THR A 136 3.77 -0.22 16.64
N TYR A 137 2.90 -0.23 15.62
CA TYR A 137 2.26 0.98 15.10
C TYR A 137 1.24 1.57 16.07
N LEU A 138 0.48 0.72 16.76
CA LEU A 138 -0.42 1.14 17.81
C LEU A 138 0.37 1.84 18.92
N TRP A 139 1.47 1.24 19.39
CA TRP A 139 2.34 1.83 20.40
C TRP A 139 2.95 3.17 19.95
N ALA A 140 3.42 3.27 18.71
CA ALA A 140 3.89 4.52 18.12
C ALA A 140 2.81 5.62 18.13
N SER A 141 1.56 5.25 17.87
CA SER A 141 0.43 6.19 17.81
C SER A 141 0.00 6.76 19.18
N LEU A 142 0.46 6.15 20.28
CA LEU A 142 0.20 6.62 21.65
C LEU A 142 1.19 7.71 22.11
N GLY A 143 2.14 8.11 21.27
CA GLY A 143 3.07 9.20 21.56
C GLY A 143 2.35 10.51 21.86
N LYS A 144 2.90 11.30 22.80
CA LYS A 144 2.39 12.66 23.06
C LYS A 144 2.62 13.51 21.80
N ILE A 145 1.54 13.98 21.20
CA ILE A 145 1.61 14.99 20.13
C ILE A 145 2.01 16.29 20.83
N PRO A 146 3.09 16.97 20.40
CA PRO A 146 3.41 18.29 20.93
C PRO A 146 2.19 19.20 20.76
N GLN A 147 1.62 19.67 21.88
CA GLN A 147 0.58 20.69 21.86
C GLN A 147 1.22 22.00 21.39
N GLN A 148 1.34 22.17 20.07
CA GLN A 148 1.49 23.50 19.51
C GLN A 148 0.10 24.13 19.51
N SER A 149 -0.01 25.23 20.24
CA SER A 149 -1.14 26.15 20.28
C SER A 149 -1.75 26.31 18.90
N THR A 150 -2.92 25.71 18.68
CA THR A 150 -3.71 25.83 17.46
C THR A 150 -4.24 27.27 17.34
N GLN A 151 -3.46 28.15 16.72
CA GLN A 151 -4.03 29.07 15.74
C GLN A 151 -4.26 28.24 14.46
N SER A 152 -5.25 27.35 14.50
CA SER A 152 -5.82 26.81 13.28
C SER A 152 -6.74 27.87 12.74
N THR A 153 -6.21 28.76 11.89
CA THR A 153 -7.07 29.37 10.88
C THR A 153 -7.73 28.20 10.16
N PRO A 154 -9.07 28.11 10.11
CA PRO A 154 -9.70 27.15 9.24
C PRO A 154 -9.26 27.57 7.85
N ALA A 155 -8.30 26.85 7.29
CA ALA A 155 -8.07 26.95 5.87
C ALA A 155 -9.35 26.41 5.25
N ASN A 156 -10.31 27.31 5.01
CA ASN A 156 -11.15 27.27 3.84
C ASN A 156 -10.21 27.25 2.63
N SER A 157 -9.50 26.14 2.46
CA SER A 157 -8.57 25.89 1.37
C SER A 157 -9.42 25.21 0.34
N GLU A 158 -9.60 25.87 -0.80
CA GLU A 158 -10.19 25.29 -2.00
C GLU A 158 -9.77 23.82 -2.13
N ARG A 159 -10.74 22.92 -2.36
CA ARG A 159 -10.44 21.50 -2.61
C ARG A 159 -9.48 21.45 -3.79
N THR A 160 -8.22 21.12 -3.54
CA THR A 160 -7.25 20.92 -4.61
C THR A 160 -7.66 19.71 -5.43
N MET A 161 -7.29 19.67 -6.71
CA MET A 161 -7.52 18.49 -7.54
C MET A 161 -6.88 17.24 -6.91
N LEU A 162 -5.73 17.39 -6.24
CA LEU A 162 -5.10 16.28 -5.50
C LEU A 162 -5.98 15.78 -4.36
N SER A 163 -6.59 16.67 -3.57
CA SER A 163 -7.54 16.26 -2.52
C SER A 163 -8.74 15.52 -3.11
N MET A 164 -9.25 15.92 -4.27
CA MET A 164 -10.36 15.23 -4.93
C MET A 164 -9.95 13.83 -5.43
N VAL A 165 -8.78 13.71 -6.06
CA VAL A 165 -8.24 12.41 -6.51
C VAL A 165 -8.01 11.47 -5.34
N ILE A 166 -7.50 11.97 -4.22
CA ILE A 166 -7.30 11.18 -3.00
C ILE A 166 -8.64 10.71 -2.40
N GLN A 167 -9.67 11.56 -2.41
CA GLN A 167 -11.02 11.16 -1.98
C GLN A 167 -11.62 10.10 -2.91
N LEU A 168 -11.48 10.27 -4.23
CA LEU A 168 -11.88 9.25 -5.19
C LEU A 168 -11.14 7.93 -4.95
N HIS A 169 -9.82 7.99 -4.73
CA HIS A 169 -9.02 6.81 -4.36
C HIS A 169 -9.59 6.15 -3.11
N SER A 170 -9.93 6.91 -2.06
CA SER A 170 -10.52 6.31 -0.84
C SER A 170 -11.80 5.51 -1.14
N LEU A 171 -12.70 6.04 -1.96
CA LEU A 171 -13.96 5.38 -2.31
C LEU A 171 -13.73 4.09 -3.12
N LEU A 172 -12.84 4.16 -4.10
CA LEU A 172 -12.48 3.01 -4.92
C LEU A 172 -11.75 1.94 -4.09
N ALA A 173 -10.83 2.36 -3.23
CA ALA A 173 -10.09 1.48 -2.35
C ALA A 173 -11.01 0.77 -1.35
N PHE A 174 -11.90 1.49 -0.66
CA PHE A 174 -12.82 0.84 0.28
C PHE A 174 -13.74 -0.17 -0.42
N SER A 175 -14.34 0.21 -1.54
CA SER A 175 -15.27 -0.69 -2.24
C SER A 175 -14.55 -1.93 -2.78
N SER A 176 -13.47 -1.75 -3.54
CA SER A 176 -12.70 -2.88 -4.09
C SER A 176 -12.00 -3.71 -3.01
N GLY A 177 -11.44 -3.07 -1.98
CA GLY A 177 -10.75 -3.74 -0.89
C GLY A 177 -11.70 -4.56 -0.01
N LEU A 178 -12.90 -4.06 0.30
CA LEU A 178 -13.90 -4.83 1.04
C LEU A 178 -14.44 -6.00 0.22
N ILE A 179 -14.66 -5.82 -1.09
CA ILE A 179 -15.05 -6.94 -1.97
C ILE A 179 -13.95 -7.99 -1.99
N ALA A 180 -12.68 -7.59 -2.17
CA ALA A 180 -11.54 -8.50 -2.18
C ALA A 180 -11.39 -9.26 -0.85
N LEU A 181 -11.64 -8.61 0.29
CA LEU A 181 -11.57 -9.24 1.62
C LEU A 181 -12.72 -10.22 1.87
N LEU A 182 -13.96 -9.76 1.66
CA LEU A 182 -15.16 -10.46 2.11
C LEU A 182 -15.66 -11.48 1.08
N GLN A 183 -15.48 -11.18 -0.21
CA GLN A 183 -15.97 -12.00 -1.31
C GLN A 183 -14.97 -11.97 -2.49
N PRO A 184 -13.75 -12.50 -2.32
CA PRO A 184 -12.70 -12.46 -3.37
C PRO A 184 -13.15 -13.12 -4.68
N GLN A 185 -13.99 -14.16 -4.60
CA GLN A 185 -14.60 -14.83 -5.76
C GLN A 185 -15.54 -13.91 -6.56
N GLY A 186 -16.18 -12.95 -5.89
CA GLY A 186 -17.11 -12.01 -6.53
C GLY A 186 -16.46 -11.13 -7.60
N LEU A 187 -15.13 -10.95 -7.56
CA LEU A 187 -14.37 -10.25 -8.61
C LEU A 187 -14.37 -11.02 -9.95
N TYR A 188 -14.54 -12.34 -9.91
CA TYR A 188 -14.60 -13.20 -11.11
C TYR A 188 -16.04 -13.34 -11.64
N ASP A 189 -17.03 -13.14 -10.77
CA ASP A 189 -18.45 -13.17 -11.15
C ASP A 189 -18.89 -11.88 -11.87
N TYR A 190 -18.22 -10.75 -11.60
CA TYR A 190 -18.52 -9.46 -12.20
C TYR A 190 -18.37 -9.43 -13.74
N PRO A 191 -17.24 -9.86 -14.32
CA PRO A 191 -17.03 -9.89 -15.78
C PRO A 191 -18.03 -10.78 -16.51
N LYS A 192 -18.45 -11.88 -15.90
CA LYS A 192 -19.39 -12.84 -16.49
C LYS A 192 -20.76 -12.21 -16.75
N ASN A 193 -21.22 -11.35 -15.85
CA ASN A 193 -22.52 -10.71 -15.93
C ASN A 193 -22.52 -9.39 -16.71
N LEU A 194 -21.40 -8.65 -16.72
CA LEU A 194 -21.31 -7.31 -17.34
C LEU A 194 -20.65 -7.29 -18.71
N LEU A 195 -19.70 -8.17 -18.98
CA LEU A 195 -18.87 -8.11 -20.20
C LEU A 195 -19.27 -9.16 -21.24
N MET A 196 -20.27 -10.01 -20.96
CA MET A 196 -20.70 -11.12 -21.84
C MET A 196 -19.50 -11.94 -22.37
N LEU A 197 -18.47 -12.10 -21.55
CA LEU A 197 -17.28 -12.87 -21.90
C LEU A 197 -17.58 -14.35 -21.66
N ASP A 198 -17.23 -15.21 -22.63
CA ASP A 198 -17.44 -16.65 -22.53
C ASP A 198 -16.83 -17.20 -21.23
N ALA A 199 -17.70 -17.77 -20.39
CA ALA A 199 -17.39 -18.22 -19.04
C ALA A 199 -16.31 -19.31 -18.99
N ASP A 200 -16.09 -19.99 -20.11
CA ASP A 200 -15.17 -21.12 -20.23
C ASP A 200 -13.69 -20.67 -20.29
N ASN A 201 -13.43 -19.41 -20.64
CA ASN A 201 -12.07 -18.84 -20.71
C ASN A 201 -11.68 -17.97 -19.51
N LEU A 202 -12.58 -17.74 -18.55
CA LEU A 202 -12.32 -16.85 -17.41
C LEU A 202 -11.36 -17.46 -16.37
N GLY A 203 -11.18 -18.79 -16.38
CA GLY A 203 -10.38 -19.53 -15.39
C GLY A 203 -11.01 -19.42 -13.99
N LYS A 204 -11.27 -20.55 -13.34
CA LYS A 204 -11.71 -20.49 -11.93
C LYS A 204 -10.50 -20.09 -11.09
N PRO A 205 -10.61 -19.08 -10.20
CA PRO A 205 -9.50 -18.70 -9.35
C PRO A 205 -9.10 -19.87 -8.46
N SER A 206 -7.79 -20.10 -8.35
CA SER A 206 -7.27 -21.13 -7.45
C SER A 206 -7.40 -20.67 -5.98
N PRO A 207 -7.49 -21.58 -4.99
CA PRO A 207 -7.52 -21.18 -3.58
C PRO A 207 -6.36 -20.26 -3.16
N PRO A 208 -5.09 -20.48 -3.59
CA PRO A 208 -4.00 -19.55 -3.32
C PRO A 208 -4.20 -18.15 -3.94
N GLU A 209 -4.80 -18.07 -5.12
CA GLU A 209 -5.12 -16.79 -5.77
C GLU A 209 -6.19 -16.03 -4.98
N LEU A 210 -7.23 -16.72 -4.50
CA LEU A 210 -8.26 -16.12 -3.66
C LEU A 210 -7.71 -15.60 -2.34
N PHE A 211 -6.83 -16.37 -1.71
CA PHE A 211 -6.14 -15.94 -0.49
C PHE A 211 -5.28 -14.69 -0.77
N ALA A 212 -4.51 -14.70 -1.85
CA ALA A 212 -3.69 -13.56 -2.23
C ALA A 212 -4.53 -12.30 -2.53
N ILE A 213 -5.72 -12.45 -3.13
CA ILE A 213 -6.70 -11.36 -3.31
C ILE A 213 -7.20 -10.83 -1.96
N GLN A 214 -7.46 -11.69 -0.98
CA GLN A 214 -7.88 -11.25 0.36
C GLN A 214 -6.79 -10.42 1.06
N CYS A 215 -5.55 -10.88 1.01
CA CYS A 215 -4.40 -10.10 1.50
C CYS A 215 -4.29 -8.77 0.76
N TRP A 216 -4.43 -8.78 -0.57
CA TRP A 216 -4.44 -7.54 -1.36
C TRP A 216 -5.56 -6.57 -0.93
N GLY A 217 -6.75 -7.11 -0.62
CA GLY A 217 -7.87 -6.35 -0.10
C GLY A 217 -7.58 -5.68 1.25
N ALA A 218 -6.86 -6.34 2.16
CA ALA A 218 -6.44 -5.76 3.45
C ALA A 218 -5.53 -4.55 3.26
N PHE A 219 -4.51 -4.65 2.40
CA PHE A 219 -3.66 -3.51 2.03
C PHE A 219 -4.46 -2.35 1.43
N ILE A 220 -5.37 -2.63 0.50
CA ILE A 220 -6.18 -1.59 -0.16
C ILE A 220 -7.08 -0.89 0.85
N VAL A 221 -7.77 -1.62 1.73
CA VAL A 221 -8.61 -1.00 2.78
C VAL A 221 -7.76 -0.09 3.67
N GLY A 222 -6.57 -0.55 4.09
CA GLY A 222 -5.65 0.26 4.89
C GLY A 222 -5.21 1.55 4.20
N ILE A 223 -4.86 1.49 2.91
CA ILE A 223 -4.54 2.66 2.09
C ILE A 223 -5.76 3.56 1.95
N GLY A 224 -6.94 2.99 1.71
CA GLY A 224 -8.22 3.71 1.63
C GLY A 224 -8.53 4.50 2.90
N MET A 225 -8.29 3.91 4.07
CA MET A 225 -8.42 4.60 5.36
C MET A 225 -7.48 5.80 5.45
N LEU A 226 -6.21 5.64 5.06
CA LEU A 226 -5.27 6.75 5.05
C LEU A 226 -5.69 7.85 4.07
N CYS A 227 -6.18 7.49 2.87
CA CYS A 227 -6.72 8.44 1.90
C CYS A 227 -7.86 9.31 2.47
N THR A 228 -8.65 8.84 3.45
CA THR A 228 -9.69 9.69 4.08
C THR A 228 -9.11 10.80 4.95
N GLN A 229 -7.90 10.60 5.47
CA GLN A 229 -7.26 11.52 6.40
C GLN A 229 -6.35 12.52 5.69
N VAL A 230 -5.70 12.11 4.59
CA VAL A 230 -4.72 12.93 3.86
C VAL A 230 -5.27 14.29 3.38
N PRO A 231 -6.55 14.46 2.98
CA PRO A 231 -7.11 15.79 2.68
C PRO A 231 -7.00 16.82 3.81
N SER A 232 -6.87 16.37 5.06
CA SER A 232 -6.66 17.24 6.23
C SER A 232 -5.20 17.59 6.49
N PHE A 233 -4.25 16.94 5.79
CA PHE A 233 -2.82 17.16 5.94
C PHE A 233 -2.41 18.45 5.22
N ASP A 234 -1.22 18.96 5.55
CA ASP A 234 -0.63 20.06 4.81
C ASP A 234 -0.39 19.70 3.33
N VAL A 235 -0.31 20.72 2.47
CA VAL A 235 -0.15 20.53 1.01
C VAL A 235 1.12 19.76 0.66
N THR A 236 2.19 19.89 1.45
CA THR A 236 3.46 19.20 1.19
C THR A 236 3.34 17.70 1.50
N SER A 237 2.72 17.35 2.62
CA SER A 237 2.37 15.98 3.01
C SER A 237 1.40 15.34 2.02
N GLN A 238 0.39 16.09 1.55
CA GLN A 238 -0.48 15.64 0.45
C GLN A 238 0.33 15.34 -0.82
N LYS A 239 1.23 16.26 -1.23
CA LYS A 239 2.09 16.08 -2.43
C LYS A 239 2.92 14.80 -2.32
N ARG A 240 3.57 14.59 -1.17
CA ARG A 240 4.38 13.40 -0.89
C ARG A 240 3.55 12.11 -0.92
N PHE A 241 2.38 12.11 -0.29
CA PHE A 241 1.44 10.99 -0.37
C PHE A 241 1.04 10.71 -1.82
N GLY A 242 0.65 11.74 -2.57
CA GLY A 242 0.29 11.64 -3.97
C GLY A 242 1.42 11.09 -4.84
N THR A 243 2.67 11.47 -4.59
CA THR A 243 3.84 10.91 -5.29
C THR A 243 4.04 9.43 -5.00
N ALA A 244 3.88 8.99 -3.74
CA ALA A 244 3.96 7.57 -3.40
C ALA A 244 2.86 6.75 -4.09
N MET A 245 1.63 7.27 -4.11
CA MET A 245 0.51 6.62 -4.80
C MET A 245 0.68 6.60 -6.32
N LEU A 246 1.19 7.69 -6.92
CA LEU A 246 1.54 7.71 -8.35
C LEU A 246 2.54 6.61 -8.68
N PHE A 247 3.61 6.49 -7.89
CA PHE A 247 4.62 5.45 -8.10
C PHE A 247 4.01 4.04 -7.99
N GLN A 248 3.14 3.81 -7.01
CA GLN A 248 2.41 2.55 -6.86
C GLN A 248 1.59 2.23 -8.11
N PHE A 249 0.72 3.15 -8.52
CA PHE A 249 -0.19 2.91 -9.64
C PHE A 249 0.55 2.75 -10.97
N VAL A 250 1.59 3.56 -11.22
CA VAL A 250 2.42 3.42 -12.43
C VAL A 250 3.12 2.07 -12.44
N SER A 251 3.68 1.64 -11.31
CA SER A 251 4.35 0.33 -11.21
C SER A 251 3.37 -0.83 -11.42
N LEU A 252 2.16 -0.75 -10.86
CA LEU A 252 1.10 -1.73 -11.09
C LEU A 252 0.64 -1.74 -12.56
N THR A 253 0.48 -0.57 -13.18
CA THR A 253 0.15 -0.48 -14.61
C THR A 253 1.24 -1.13 -15.45
N VAL A 254 2.51 -0.84 -15.19
CA VAL A 254 3.64 -1.43 -15.94
C VAL A 254 3.69 -2.93 -15.76
N LEU A 255 3.57 -3.44 -14.52
CA LEU A 255 3.55 -4.89 -14.25
C LEU A 255 2.42 -5.59 -15.02
N PHE A 256 1.20 -5.08 -14.94
CA PHE A 256 0.07 -5.74 -15.60
C PHE A 256 0.11 -5.57 -17.13
N TRP A 257 0.70 -4.49 -17.62
CA TRP A 257 0.90 -4.29 -19.06
C TRP A 257 2.00 -5.22 -19.60
N SER A 258 3.10 -5.42 -18.88
CA SER A 258 4.16 -6.34 -19.31
C SER A 258 3.69 -7.79 -19.32
N GLU A 259 2.81 -8.16 -18.39
CA GLU A 259 2.26 -9.51 -18.27
C GLU A 259 0.95 -9.69 -19.07
N TRP A 260 0.56 -8.69 -19.88
CA TRP A 260 -0.73 -8.65 -20.58
C TRP A 260 -1.07 -9.95 -21.33
N PRO A 261 -0.18 -10.61 -22.10
CA PRO A 261 -0.53 -11.84 -22.80
C PRO A 261 -1.05 -12.95 -21.87
N GLN A 262 -0.54 -13.01 -20.64
CA GLN A 262 -0.74 -14.09 -19.68
C GLN A 262 -1.84 -13.79 -18.64
N LEU A 263 -2.29 -12.53 -18.57
CA LEU A 263 -3.38 -12.14 -17.67
C LEU A 263 -4.73 -12.73 -18.09
N ASN A 264 -5.52 -13.12 -17.09
CA ASN A 264 -6.94 -13.38 -17.30
C ASN A 264 -7.71 -12.09 -17.61
N LEU A 265 -8.95 -12.24 -18.06
CA LEU A 265 -9.80 -11.12 -18.48
C LEU A 265 -10.15 -10.17 -17.31
N VAL A 266 -10.24 -10.68 -16.09
CA VAL A 266 -10.52 -9.89 -14.87
C VAL A 266 -9.40 -8.87 -14.65
N TYR A 267 -8.15 -9.30 -14.72
CA TYR A 267 -7.00 -8.41 -14.54
C TYR A 267 -6.80 -7.45 -15.73
N LYS A 268 -7.05 -7.92 -16.96
CA LYS A 268 -6.95 -7.09 -18.18
C LYS A 268 -7.95 -5.95 -18.20
N TRP A 269 -9.21 -6.23 -17.89
CA TRP A 269 -10.30 -5.27 -18.07
C TRP A 269 -10.80 -4.65 -16.77
N GLY A 270 -10.52 -5.28 -15.63
CA GLY A 270 -10.76 -4.70 -14.30
C GLY A 270 -9.54 -3.96 -13.76
N GLY A 271 -8.37 -4.61 -13.73
CA GLY A 271 -7.16 -4.08 -13.09
C GLY A 271 -6.47 -2.95 -13.87
N VAL A 272 -6.02 -3.24 -15.09
CA VAL A 272 -5.18 -2.31 -15.88
C VAL A 272 -5.84 -0.93 -16.11
N PRO A 273 -7.12 -0.83 -16.51
CA PRO A 273 -7.75 0.47 -16.73
C PRO A 273 -7.82 1.28 -15.44
N ILE A 274 -8.06 0.64 -14.29
CA ILE A 274 -8.11 1.32 -13.00
C ILE A 274 -6.73 1.86 -12.63
N PHE A 275 -5.68 1.02 -12.71
CA PHE A 275 -4.32 1.45 -12.37
C PHE A 275 -3.83 2.57 -13.30
N GLY A 276 -4.08 2.44 -14.61
CA GLY A 276 -3.72 3.46 -15.59
C GLY A 276 -4.46 4.78 -15.37
N SER A 277 -5.77 4.72 -15.11
CA SER A 277 -6.59 5.90 -14.83
C SER A 277 -6.17 6.59 -13.53
N MET A 278 -5.94 5.84 -12.46
CA MET A 278 -5.47 6.39 -11.19
C MET A 278 -4.07 7.01 -11.33
N SER A 279 -3.16 6.38 -12.08
CA SER A 279 -1.85 6.96 -12.39
C SER A 279 -1.98 8.32 -13.06
N LEU A 280 -2.81 8.40 -14.11
CA LEU A 280 -3.05 9.64 -14.84
C LEU A 280 -3.66 10.73 -13.94
N LEU A 281 -4.65 10.37 -13.12
CA LEU A 281 -5.29 11.30 -12.20
C LEU A 281 -4.31 11.87 -11.18
N TYR A 282 -3.47 11.02 -10.56
CA TYR A 282 -2.42 11.48 -9.65
C TYR A 282 -1.38 12.35 -10.35
N MET A 283 -0.97 11.99 -11.56
CA MET A 283 -0.01 12.78 -12.35
C MET A 283 -0.55 14.19 -12.66
N ILE A 284 -1.79 14.29 -13.16
CA ILE A 284 -2.44 15.57 -13.45
C ILE A 284 -2.61 16.37 -12.16
N ALA A 285 -3.11 15.76 -11.09
CA ALA A 285 -3.34 16.43 -9.83
C ALA A 285 -2.06 16.98 -9.19
N LEU A 286 -0.95 16.23 -9.28
CA LEU A 286 0.36 16.70 -8.82
C LEU A 286 0.92 17.83 -9.70
N GLY A 287 0.71 17.76 -11.02
CA GLY A 287 1.14 18.79 -11.98
C GLY A 287 0.40 20.11 -11.84
N LEU A 288 -0.86 20.09 -11.37
CA LEU A 288 -1.69 21.28 -11.17
C LEU A 288 -1.51 21.94 -9.80
N LEU A 289 -0.73 21.34 -8.88
CA LEU A 289 -0.45 21.97 -7.61
C LEU A 289 0.54 23.12 -7.78
N PRO A 290 0.23 24.32 -7.24
CA PRO A 290 1.12 25.45 -7.34
C PRO A 290 2.50 25.08 -6.79
N ASN A 291 3.55 25.37 -7.58
CA ASN A 291 4.91 25.36 -7.09
C ASN A 291 5.03 26.57 -6.15
N GLN A 292 4.76 26.38 -4.86
CA GLN A 292 5.16 27.39 -3.90
C GLN A 292 6.69 27.49 -3.97
N PRO A 293 7.27 28.65 -4.32
CA PRO A 293 8.69 28.85 -4.10
C PRO A 293 8.95 28.68 -2.60
N PRO A 294 10.11 28.15 -2.20
CA PRO A 294 10.47 28.08 -0.78
C PRO A 294 10.31 29.49 -0.22
N SER A 295 9.45 29.64 0.81
CA SER A 295 9.29 30.90 1.49
C SER A 295 10.67 31.31 1.99
N SER A 296 11.30 32.25 1.30
CA SER A 296 12.47 32.93 1.83
C SER A 296 11.97 33.60 3.09
N SER A 297 12.32 33.00 4.23
CA SER A 297 12.15 33.57 5.54
C SER A 297 12.52 35.03 5.45
N ALA A 298 11.53 35.89 5.69
CA ALA A 298 11.73 37.31 5.86
C ALA A 298 12.94 37.48 6.77
N LYS A 299 14.05 37.99 6.21
CA LYS A 299 15.02 38.75 6.98
C LYS A 299 14.22 39.90 7.56
N LYS A 300 13.67 39.72 8.76
CA LYS A 300 13.37 40.85 9.63
C LYS A 300 14.72 41.47 9.97
N THR A 301 15.05 42.49 9.21
CA THR A 301 15.83 43.62 9.68
C THR A 301 15.35 43.98 11.08
N GLN A 302 16.22 43.81 12.05
CA GLN A 302 16.52 44.78 13.09
C GLN A 302 17.98 44.59 13.50
#